data_AF-A0AAW0KCF7-F1
#
_entry.id   AF-A0AAW0KCF7-F1
#
_cell.length_a   1.000
_cell.length_b   1.000
_cell.length_c   1.000
_cell.angle_alpha   90.00
_cell.angle_beta   90.00
_cell.angle_gamma   90.00
#
_symmetry.space_group_name_H-M   'P 1'
#
loop_
_entity.id
_entity.type
_entity.pdbx_description
1 polymer ?
#
loop_
_entity_poly.entity_id
_entity_poly.type
_entity_poly.pdbx_seq_one_letter_code
_entity_poly.pdbx_strand_id
1 'polypeptide(L)'
;MKGRDRGVANYDWVSKFPAATVRHLHCHSSDHRPISLVFNPNNESQRWFRKPFCFEEIWLSDNGCSDMVNCIKSISVSIRASEDLLIWPQTPDGSYTVRSAYRMLAMASHNAQLGTSNLNTSKKLWSGIWKLQVPSKVRHFMWRASGEALPTRSNLRYRHVLVDGTCNLCEDHPEDAMHCLWMYDYVKCIWLSDPTFNFPRAKCFNNFCDLVLFVLSEATSSTAALFAMVAWCIWVRPNKLREGQQVWDVSDTIQRAWDL
;
A
#
# COMPACT_ATOMS: atom_id res chain seq x y z
N MET A 1 -8.05 49.50 -15.59
CA MET A 1 -7.22 49.52 -14.37
C MET A 1 -7.87 48.64 -13.31
N LYS A 2 -7.20 47.55 -12.94
CA LYS A 2 -7.72 46.45 -12.10
C LYS A 2 -7.53 46.83 -10.63
N GLY A 3 -8.61 46.91 -9.83
CA GLY A 3 -8.52 47.24 -8.40
C GLY A 3 -7.72 46.20 -7.62
N ARG A 4 -6.72 46.64 -6.85
CA ARG A 4 -5.80 45.79 -6.06
C ARG A 4 -6.30 45.49 -4.65
N ASP A 5 -7.29 46.22 -4.16
CA ASP A 5 -7.79 46.05 -2.80
C ASP A 5 -8.72 44.83 -2.74
N ARG A 6 -8.57 43.95 -1.74
CA ARG A 6 -9.40 42.74 -1.56
C ARG A 6 -9.64 42.46 -0.08
N GLY A 7 -10.81 41.94 0.25
CA GLY A 7 -11.08 41.31 1.55
C GLY A 7 -10.83 39.80 1.45
N VAL A 8 -10.16 39.21 2.44
CA VAL A 8 -9.93 37.77 2.55
C VAL A 8 -10.53 37.25 3.85
N ALA A 9 -11.09 36.04 3.81
CA ALA A 9 -11.67 35.38 4.98
C ALA A 9 -11.42 33.87 4.89
N ASN A 10 -11.26 33.22 6.05
CA ASN A 10 -11.16 31.77 6.13
C ASN A 10 -12.57 31.13 6.17
N TYR A 11 -12.61 29.81 6.03
CA TYR A 11 -13.88 29.07 5.95
C TYR A 11 -14.75 29.24 7.20
N ASP A 12 -14.14 29.22 8.38
CA ASP A 12 -14.87 29.37 9.65
C ASP A 12 -15.56 30.72 9.77
N TRP A 13 -14.89 31.79 9.32
CA TRP A 13 -15.45 33.15 9.34
C TRP A 13 -16.58 33.28 8.31
N VAL A 14 -16.39 32.77 7.09
CA VAL A 14 -17.42 32.77 6.05
C VAL A 14 -18.66 31.98 6.49
N SER A 15 -18.49 30.88 7.21
CA SER A 15 -19.58 30.05 7.72
C SER A 15 -20.41 30.77 8.79
N LYS A 16 -19.79 31.62 9.60
CA LYS A 16 -20.48 32.39 10.65
C LYS A 16 -21.19 33.64 10.11
N PHE A 17 -20.71 34.18 8.98
CA PHE A 17 -21.21 35.44 8.43
C PHE A 17 -21.58 35.30 6.93
N PRO A 18 -22.57 34.46 6.59
CA PRO A 18 -22.92 34.16 5.20
C PRO A 18 -23.48 35.37 4.43
N ALA A 19 -24.02 36.36 5.12
CA ALA A 19 -24.57 37.59 4.53
C ALA A 19 -23.50 38.67 4.27
N ALA A 20 -22.23 38.43 4.63
CA ALA A 20 -21.16 39.41 4.52
C ALA A 20 -20.66 39.54 3.07
N THR A 21 -20.64 40.76 2.56
CA THR A 21 -20.18 41.08 1.20
C THR A 21 -19.22 42.26 1.22
N VAL A 22 -18.28 42.27 0.28
CA VAL A 22 -17.28 43.33 0.13
C VAL A 22 -17.72 44.30 -0.98
N ARG A 23 -17.87 45.59 -0.65
CA ARG A 23 -18.15 46.67 -1.61
C ARG A 23 -16.97 47.62 -1.71
N HIS A 24 -16.62 47.99 -2.94
CA HIS A 24 -15.62 49.02 -3.20
C HIS A 24 -16.29 50.39 -3.27
N LEU A 25 -15.88 51.30 -2.41
CA LEU A 25 -16.31 52.69 -2.43
C LEU A 25 -15.45 53.47 -3.44
N HIS A 26 -16.03 54.49 -4.02
CA HIS A 26 -15.33 55.34 -4.98
C HIS A 26 -14.49 56.38 -4.24
N CYS A 27 -13.20 56.48 -4.57
CA CYS A 27 -12.30 57.52 -4.12
C CYS A 27 -11.83 58.31 -5.34
N HIS A 28 -11.91 59.64 -5.28
CA HIS A 28 -11.55 60.53 -6.40
C HIS A 28 -10.11 61.05 -6.30
N SER A 29 -9.45 60.80 -5.17
CA SER A 29 -8.13 61.36 -4.82
C SER A 29 -7.05 60.30 -4.61
N SER A 30 -7.36 59.01 -4.79
CA SER A 30 -6.43 57.90 -4.64
C SER A 30 -6.74 56.79 -5.65
N ASP A 31 -5.71 56.08 -6.08
CA ASP A 31 -5.80 54.87 -6.89
C ASP A 31 -6.25 53.64 -6.07
N HIS A 32 -6.30 53.76 -4.74
CA HIS A 32 -6.92 52.79 -3.83
C HIS A 32 -8.41 53.07 -3.63
N ARG A 33 -9.23 52.00 -3.67
CA ARG A 33 -10.68 52.08 -3.41
C ARG A 33 -10.95 51.58 -1.99
N PRO A 34 -11.45 52.44 -1.08
CA PRO A 34 -11.84 52.02 0.25
C PRO A 34 -12.82 50.85 0.17
N ILE A 35 -12.61 49.84 1.01
CA ILE A 35 -13.46 48.67 1.05
C ILE A 35 -14.39 48.76 2.24
N SER A 36 -15.68 48.50 2.02
CA SER A 36 -16.69 48.38 3.05
C SER A 36 -17.24 46.96 3.08
N LEU A 37 -17.25 46.37 4.28
CA LEU A 37 -17.92 45.10 4.55
C LEU A 37 -19.38 45.38 4.90
N VAL A 38 -20.30 44.77 4.15
CA VAL A 38 -21.74 44.99 4.27
C VAL A 38 -22.45 43.67 4.50
N PHE A 39 -23.32 43.62 5.51
CA PHE A 39 -24.17 42.48 5.80
C PHE A 39 -25.56 42.73 5.22
N ASN A 40 -25.97 41.93 4.23
CA ASN A 40 -27.30 42.04 3.64
C ASN A 40 -28.14 40.78 3.96
N PRO A 41 -29.09 40.86 4.91
CA PRO A 41 -29.87 39.70 5.35
C PRO A 41 -30.78 39.12 4.26
N ASN A 42 -31.11 39.89 3.22
CA ASN A 42 -31.91 39.40 2.08
C ASN A 42 -31.08 38.59 1.06
N ASN A 43 -29.76 38.47 1.27
CA ASN A 43 -28.83 37.83 0.35
C ASN A 43 -28.45 36.40 0.77
N GLU A 44 -29.09 35.86 1.81
CA GLU A 44 -28.89 34.48 2.29
C GLU A 44 -29.15 33.41 1.20
N SER A 45 -29.85 33.78 0.12
CA SER A 45 -30.16 32.92 -1.02
C SER A 45 -29.09 32.89 -2.11
N GLN A 46 -28.02 33.69 -2.05
CA GLN A 46 -26.87 33.59 -2.95
C GLN A 46 -26.00 32.37 -2.57
N ARG A 47 -26.58 31.19 -2.77
CA ARG A 47 -25.90 29.91 -2.67
C ARG A 47 -24.76 29.88 -3.66
N TRP A 48 -23.53 29.76 -3.15
CA TRP A 48 -22.43 28.95 -3.70
C TRP A 48 -22.39 28.78 -5.23
N PHE A 49 -22.42 29.88 -6.00
CA PHE A 49 -21.73 29.83 -7.28
C PHE A 49 -20.26 29.74 -6.92
N ARG A 50 -19.74 28.50 -6.85
CA ARG A 50 -18.31 28.24 -6.91
C ARG A 50 -17.81 29.14 -8.02
N LYS A 51 -16.99 30.14 -7.69
CA LYS A 51 -16.24 30.85 -8.72
C LYS A 51 -15.64 29.77 -9.61
N PRO A 52 -15.93 29.75 -10.92
CA PRO A 52 -15.27 28.82 -11.81
C PRO A 52 -13.78 28.96 -11.57
N PHE A 53 -13.09 27.83 -11.45
CA PHE A 53 -11.64 27.85 -11.36
C PHE A 53 -11.09 28.66 -12.54
N CYS A 54 -10.40 29.77 -12.25
CA CYS A 54 -9.71 30.55 -13.28
C CYS A 54 -8.23 30.22 -13.18
N PHE A 55 -7.69 29.58 -14.22
CA PHE A 55 -6.26 29.43 -14.36
C PHE A 55 -5.63 30.82 -14.43
N GLU A 56 -4.80 31.17 -13.44
CA GLU A 56 -4.14 32.48 -13.38
C GLU A 56 -2.74 32.41 -13.98
N GLU A 57 -2.33 33.47 -14.66
CA GLU A 57 -1.02 33.57 -15.36
C GLU A 57 0.18 33.36 -14.41
N ILE A 58 0.01 33.64 -13.12
CA ILE A 58 1.03 33.42 -12.08
C ILE A 58 1.46 31.95 -11.96
N TRP A 59 0.58 31.01 -12.32
CA TRP A 59 0.86 29.57 -12.28
C TRP A 59 1.80 29.13 -13.41
N LEU A 60 1.97 29.96 -14.45
CA LEU A 60 2.95 29.74 -15.52
C LEU A 60 4.38 30.12 -15.10
N SER A 61 4.53 30.90 -14.03
CA SER A 61 5.83 31.37 -13.53
C SER A 61 6.42 30.47 -12.44
N ASP A 62 5.65 29.50 -11.94
CA ASP A 62 6.11 28.55 -10.93
C ASP A 62 6.73 27.30 -11.58
N ASN A 63 8.02 27.08 -11.35
CA ASN A 63 8.76 25.93 -11.86
C ASN A 63 8.18 24.58 -11.37
N GLY A 64 7.51 24.55 -10.21
CA GLY A 64 6.85 23.35 -9.69
C GLY A 64 5.57 22.96 -10.46
N CYS A 65 5.04 23.86 -11.29
CA CYS A 65 3.81 23.64 -12.04
C CYS A 65 4.03 23.35 -13.53
N SER A 66 5.28 23.34 -14.01
CA SER A 66 5.61 23.23 -15.44
C SER A 66 4.98 22.01 -16.12
N ASP A 67 5.05 20.83 -15.48
CA ASP A 67 4.48 19.61 -16.03
C ASP A 67 2.95 19.66 -16.11
N MET A 68 2.30 20.19 -15.07
CA MET A 68 0.85 20.37 -15.05
C MET A 68 0.38 21.37 -16.11
N VAL A 69 1.13 22.46 -16.31
CA VAL A 69 0.88 23.46 -17.35
C VAL A 69 0.97 22.84 -18.74
N ASN A 70 1.98 22.02 -19.00
CA ASN A 70 2.15 21.33 -20.27
C ASN A 70 1.01 20.34 -20.54
N CYS A 71 0.58 19.60 -19.51
CA CYS A 71 -0.59 18.73 -19.59
C CYS A 71 -1.87 19.52 -19.93
N ILE A 72 -2.13 20.64 -19.25
CA ILE A 72 -3.33 21.47 -19.53
C ILE A 72 -3.31 21.99 -20.97
N LYS A 73 -2.15 22.46 -21.45
CA LYS A 73 -1.99 22.93 -22.84
C LYS A 73 -2.20 21.83 -23.88
N SER A 74 -1.97 20.57 -23.51
CA SER A 74 -2.17 19.42 -24.41
C SER A 74 -3.64 18.99 -24.56
N ILE A 75 -4.53 19.50 -23.69
CA ILE A 75 -5.96 19.21 -23.78
C ILE A 75 -6.54 19.95 -24.98
N SER A 76 -7.05 19.19 -25.95
CA SER A 76 -7.78 19.77 -27.09
C SER A 76 -9.12 20.32 -26.61
N VAL A 77 -9.22 21.65 -26.52
CA VAL A 77 -10.48 22.32 -26.18
C VAL A 77 -11.42 22.21 -27.38
N SER A 78 -12.62 21.65 -27.16
CA SER A 78 -13.67 21.64 -28.17
C SER A 78 -14.07 23.09 -28.50
N ILE A 79 -14.08 23.42 -29.79
CA ILE A 79 -14.55 24.72 -30.30
C ILE A 79 -16.08 24.87 -30.10
N ARG A 80 -16.79 23.76 -29.92
CA ARG A 80 -18.23 23.73 -29.68
C ARG A 80 -18.48 23.56 -28.19
N ALA A 81 -19.44 24.33 -27.65
CA ALA A 81 -19.94 24.15 -26.29
C ALA A 81 -20.63 22.78 -26.17
N SER A 82 -19.85 21.78 -25.79
CA SER A 82 -20.32 20.45 -25.39
C SER A 82 -20.29 20.37 -23.87
N GLU A 83 -21.20 19.59 -23.30
CA GLU A 83 -21.14 19.28 -21.88
C GLU A 83 -19.85 18.51 -21.57
N ASP A 84 -19.25 18.82 -20.41
CA ASP A 84 -18.04 18.15 -19.94
C ASP A 84 -18.33 16.67 -19.63
N LEU A 85 -17.43 15.78 -20.08
CA LEU A 85 -17.52 14.35 -19.82
C LEU A 85 -16.41 13.92 -18.86
N LEU A 86 -16.77 13.08 -17.88
CA LEU A 86 -15.79 12.42 -17.02
C LEU A 86 -15.13 11.27 -17.79
N ILE A 87 -13.85 11.42 -18.12
CA ILE A 87 -13.05 10.42 -18.83
C ILE A 87 -12.03 9.81 -17.87
N TRP A 88 -12.03 8.48 -17.78
CA TRP A 88 -11.06 7.72 -17.02
C TRP A 88 -9.80 7.43 -17.87
N PRO A 89 -8.61 7.95 -17.51
CA PRO A 89 -7.44 7.88 -18.38
C PRO A 89 -6.78 6.49 -18.46
N GLN A 90 -7.16 5.55 -17.60
CA GLN A 90 -6.54 4.21 -17.55
C GLN A 90 -7.20 3.20 -18.50
N THR A 91 -8.19 3.62 -19.28
CA THR A 91 -8.87 2.77 -20.27
C THR A 91 -9.01 3.54 -21.59
N PRO A 92 -8.77 2.91 -22.75
CA PRO A 92 -8.82 3.60 -24.04
C PRO A 92 -10.20 4.16 -24.41
N ASP A 93 -11.26 3.55 -23.88
CA ASP A 93 -12.65 3.96 -24.05
C ASP A 93 -13.09 5.04 -23.03
N GLY A 94 -12.20 5.45 -22.12
CA GLY A 94 -12.50 6.44 -21.10
C GLY A 94 -13.41 5.93 -19.97
N SER A 95 -13.78 4.65 -19.94
CA SER A 95 -14.71 4.11 -18.94
C SER A 95 -14.05 3.81 -17.59
N TYR A 96 -14.67 4.28 -16.52
CA TYR A 96 -14.23 3.91 -15.17
C TYR A 96 -14.63 2.47 -14.84
N THR A 97 -13.68 1.68 -14.33
CA THR A 97 -13.98 0.39 -13.70
C THR A 97 -13.22 0.26 -12.40
N VAL A 98 -13.81 -0.44 -11.42
CA VAL A 98 -13.13 -0.77 -10.16
C VAL A 98 -11.80 -1.50 -10.42
N ARG A 99 -11.74 -2.33 -11.46
CA ARG A 99 -10.53 -3.06 -11.87
C ARG A 99 -9.41 -2.13 -12.38
N SER A 100 -9.73 -1.14 -13.21
CA SER A 100 -8.74 -0.20 -13.73
C SER A 100 -8.27 0.78 -12.65
N ALA A 101 -9.17 1.24 -11.78
CA ALA A 101 -8.83 2.03 -10.59
C ALA A 101 -7.94 1.28 -9.61
N TYR A 102 -8.30 0.04 -9.27
CA TYR A 102 -7.49 -0.81 -8.38
C TYR A 102 -6.10 -1.06 -8.96
N ARG A 103 -5.97 -1.33 -10.27
CA ARG A 103 -4.66 -1.49 -10.92
C ARG A 103 -3.81 -0.24 -10.83
N MET A 104 -4.38 0.93 -11.10
CA MET A 104 -3.66 2.21 -10.99
C MET A 104 -3.17 2.46 -9.57
N LEU A 105 -4.03 2.23 -8.56
CA LEU A 105 -3.66 2.37 -7.16
C LEU A 105 -2.60 1.36 -6.74
N ALA A 106 -2.73 0.09 -7.15
CA ALA A 106 -1.76 -0.96 -6.85
C ALA A 106 -0.39 -0.67 -7.49
N MET A 107 -0.36 -0.13 -8.71
CA MET A 107 0.87 0.31 -9.37
C MET A 107 1.48 1.53 -8.67
N ALA A 108 0.68 2.52 -8.27
CA ALA A 108 1.16 3.69 -7.55
C ALA A 108 1.71 3.33 -6.17
N SER A 109 1.05 2.43 -5.43
CA SER A 109 1.56 1.93 -4.14
C SER A 109 2.83 1.10 -4.29
N HIS A 110 2.95 0.33 -5.38
CA HIS A 110 4.14 -0.45 -5.69
C HIS A 110 5.32 0.45 -6.08
N ASN A 111 5.09 1.53 -6.84
CA ASN A 111 6.11 2.51 -7.18
C ASN A 111 6.53 3.40 -6.00
N ALA A 112 5.61 3.65 -5.04
CA ALA A 112 5.91 4.38 -3.82
C ALA A 112 6.71 3.55 -2.79
N GLN A 113 6.66 2.22 -2.90
CA GLN A 113 7.52 1.31 -2.15
C GLN A 113 8.82 1.10 -2.95
N LEU A 114 9.90 1.80 -2.55
CA LEU A 114 11.27 1.53 -3.00
C LEU A 114 11.75 0.13 -2.56
N GLY A 115 11.16 -0.91 -3.13
CA GLY A 115 11.40 -2.32 -2.81
C GLY A 115 11.14 -3.21 -4.01
N THR A 116 12.06 -3.17 -4.98
CA THR A 116 12.61 -4.22 -5.87
C THR A 116 11.85 -5.53 -6.20
N SER A 117 10.54 -5.64 -5.98
CA SER A 117 9.77 -6.82 -6.33
C SER A 117 9.38 -6.72 -7.80
N ASN A 118 10.33 -7.04 -8.68
CA ASN A 118 10.10 -7.24 -10.10
C ASN A 118 8.85 -8.11 -10.28
N LEU A 119 7.84 -7.63 -11.01
CA LEU A 119 6.60 -8.38 -11.27
C LEU A 119 6.87 -9.82 -11.78
N ASN A 120 7.99 -10.00 -12.49
CA ASN A 120 8.49 -11.29 -12.95
C ASN A 120 8.90 -12.23 -11.79
N THR A 121 9.55 -11.70 -10.76
CA THR A 121 9.94 -12.42 -9.55
C THR A 121 8.71 -12.97 -8.82
N SER A 122 7.69 -12.14 -8.61
CA SER A 122 6.43 -12.59 -7.99
C SER A 122 5.73 -13.66 -8.85
N LYS A 123 5.71 -13.49 -10.18
CA LYS A 123 5.14 -14.52 -11.09
C LYS A 123 5.87 -15.86 -10.97
N LYS A 124 7.21 -15.86 -10.94
CA LYS A 124 8.02 -17.09 -10.78
C LYS A 124 7.74 -17.76 -9.43
N LEU A 125 7.73 -16.97 -8.35
CA LEU A 125 7.44 -17.44 -7.00
C LEU A 125 6.07 -18.13 -6.93
N TRP A 126 5.01 -17.45 -7.37
CA TRP A 126 3.65 -18.01 -7.31
C TRP A 126 3.54 -19.28 -8.16
N SER A 127 4.08 -19.26 -9.38
CA SER A 127 4.10 -20.44 -10.24
C SER A 127 4.83 -21.63 -9.58
N GLY A 128 5.97 -21.38 -8.93
CA GLY A 128 6.74 -22.40 -8.22
C GLY A 128 5.99 -22.98 -7.02
N ILE A 129 5.41 -22.13 -6.17
CA ILE A 129 4.62 -22.56 -5.00
C ILE A 129 3.46 -23.45 -5.43
N TRP A 130 2.74 -23.09 -6.50
CA TRP A 130 1.58 -23.86 -6.95
C TRP A 130 1.96 -25.20 -7.61
N LYS A 131 3.20 -25.37 -8.07
CA LYS A 131 3.72 -26.63 -8.64
C LYS A 131 4.28 -27.61 -7.61
N LEU A 132 4.44 -27.19 -6.35
CA LEU A 132 4.94 -28.05 -5.28
C LEU A 132 4.06 -29.31 -5.12
N GLN A 133 4.73 -30.47 -5.01
CA GLN A 133 4.12 -31.77 -4.78
C GLN A 133 3.82 -31.98 -3.30
N VAL A 134 2.91 -31.16 -2.76
CA VAL A 134 2.47 -31.16 -1.36
C VAL A 134 0.95 -31.01 -1.28
N PRO A 135 0.31 -31.28 -0.13
CA PRO A 135 -1.11 -31.04 0.04
C PRO A 135 -1.50 -29.57 -0.23
N SER A 136 -2.69 -29.34 -0.80
CA SER A 136 -3.16 -27.98 -1.17
C SER A 136 -3.11 -26.98 -0.01
N LYS A 137 -3.37 -27.44 1.22
CA LYS A 137 -3.28 -26.60 2.44
C LYS A 137 -1.87 -26.04 2.65
N VAL A 138 -0.83 -26.81 2.29
CA VAL A 138 0.57 -26.42 2.44
C VAL A 138 0.96 -25.44 1.34
N ARG A 139 0.51 -25.65 0.09
CA ARG A 139 0.67 -24.63 -0.98
C ARG A 139 0.07 -23.28 -0.59
N HIS A 140 -1.16 -23.30 -0.07
CA HIS A 140 -1.83 -22.08 0.39
C HIS A 140 -1.11 -21.44 1.59
N PHE A 141 -0.58 -22.25 2.51
CA PHE A 141 0.28 -21.76 3.59
C PHE A 141 1.54 -21.06 3.05
N MET A 142 2.28 -21.69 2.14
CA MET A 142 3.48 -21.11 1.54
C MET A 142 3.17 -19.78 0.85
N TRP A 143 2.07 -19.71 0.10
CA TRP A 143 1.60 -18.46 -0.52
C TRP A 143 1.35 -17.36 0.54
N ARG A 144 0.67 -17.68 1.65
CA ARG A 144 0.44 -16.72 2.73
C ARG A 144 1.74 -16.30 3.43
N ALA A 145 2.64 -17.25 3.66
CA ALA A 145 3.93 -17.00 4.31
C ALA A 145 4.80 -16.06 3.47
N SER A 146 4.94 -16.32 2.17
CA SER A 146 5.70 -15.47 1.26
C SER A 146 5.04 -14.12 0.95
N GLY A 147 3.75 -13.96 1.26
CA GLY A 147 3.00 -12.71 1.07
C GLY A 147 2.82 -11.89 2.34
N GLU A 148 3.56 -12.18 3.42
CA GLU A 148 3.39 -11.56 4.75
C GLU A 148 1.91 -11.51 5.19
N ALA A 149 1.19 -12.62 4.97
CA ALA A 149 -0.24 -12.75 5.27
C ALA A 149 -0.51 -13.75 6.40
N LEU A 150 0.52 -14.30 7.03
CA LEU A 150 0.38 -15.10 8.24
C LEU A 150 0.00 -14.21 9.44
N PRO A 151 -0.79 -14.72 10.40
CA PRO A 151 -1.13 -14.00 11.63
C PRO A 151 0.06 -13.99 12.62
N THR A 152 1.23 -13.55 12.17
CA THR A 152 2.40 -13.30 13.02
C THR A 152 2.16 -12.07 13.88
N ARG A 153 2.87 -11.93 15.00
CA ARG A 153 2.67 -10.75 15.87
C ARG A 153 3.00 -9.44 15.16
N SER A 154 3.96 -9.41 14.24
CA SER A 154 4.23 -8.22 13.42
C SER A 154 3.02 -7.85 12.55
N ASN A 155 2.37 -8.82 11.92
CA ASN A 155 1.17 -8.57 11.11
C ASN A 155 -0.05 -8.20 11.93
N LEU A 156 -0.20 -8.79 13.12
CA LEU A 156 -1.25 -8.42 14.05
C LEU A 156 -1.06 -6.99 14.58
N ARG A 157 0.19 -6.57 14.84
CA ARG A 157 0.53 -5.19 15.18
C ARG A 157 0.26 -4.23 14.03
N TYR A 158 0.67 -4.59 12.81
CA TYR A 158 0.39 -3.79 11.62
C TYR A 158 -1.11 -3.57 11.40
N ARG A 159 -1.94 -4.57 11.75
CA ARG A 159 -3.40 -4.49 11.71
C ARG A 159 -4.04 -3.88 12.95
N HIS A 160 -3.24 -3.34 13.88
CA HIS A 160 -3.70 -2.74 15.13
C HIS A 160 -4.48 -3.68 16.06
N VAL A 161 -4.27 -5.00 15.93
CA VAL A 161 -4.83 -6.02 16.85
C VAL A 161 -3.97 -6.16 18.09
N LEU A 162 -2.64 -6.08 17.94
CA LEU A 162 -1.68 -6.07 19.04
C LEU A 162 -0.95 -4.73 19.10
N VAL A 163 -0.53 -4.34 20.30
CA VAL A 163 0.31 -3.15 20.52
C VAL A 163 1.78 -3.46 20.18
N ASP A 164 2.25 -4.64 20.59
CA ASP A 164 3.60 -5.10 20.37
C ASP A 164 3.66 -6.27 19.38
N GLY A 165 4.66 -6.23 18.50
CA GLY A 165 4.93 -7.21 17.46
C GLY A 165 6.18 -8.05 17.72
N THR A 166 6.89 -7.84 18.83
CA THR A 166 8.05 -8.67 19.23
C THR A 166 7.64 -10.12 19.44
N CYS A 167 8.55 -11.05 19.14
CA CYS A 167 8.34 -12.48 19.36
C CYS A 167 8.38 -12.79 20.85
N ASN A 168 7.37 -13.50 21.37
CA ASN A 168 7.30 -13.86 22.79
C ASN A 168 8.37 -14.87 23.23
N LEU A 169 9.06 -15.50 22.28
CA LEU A 169 10.04 -16.54 22.57
C LEU A 169 11.48 -16.05 22.53
N CYS A 170 11.77 -15.01 21.73
CA CYS A 170 13.10 -14.37 21.71
C CYS A 170 13.13 -13.03 22.42
N GLU A 171 11.97 -12.39 22.61
CA GLU A 171 11.76 -11.07 23.25
C GLU A 171 12.56 -9.90 22.65
N ASP A 172 13.29 -10.13 21.55
CA ASP A 172 14.26 -9.17 21.02
C ASP A 172 13.94 -8.73 19.58
N HIS A 173 13.24 -9.55 18.80
CA HIS A 173 12.99 -9.28 17.37
C HIS A 173 11.49 -9.29 17.03
N PRO A 174 11.04 -8.47 16.06
CA PRO A 174 9.69 -8.55 15.54
C PRO A 174 9.41 -9.95 14.99
N GLU A 175 8.26 -10.51 15.34
CA GLU A 175 7.84 -11.83 14.89
C GLU A 175 7.24 -11.71 13.48
N ASP A 176 8.03 -11.94 12.44
CA ASP A 176 7.58 -12.06 11.05
C ASP A 176 7.71 -13.50 10.53
N ALA A 177 7.33 -13.74 9.27
CA ALA A 177 7.41 -15.08 8.70
C ALA A 177 8.86 -15.60 8.65
N MET A 178 9.83 -14.73 8.41
CA MET A 178 11.25 -15.09 8.36
C MET A 178 11.76 -15.52 9.74
N HIS A 179 11.42 -14.76 10.78
CA HIS A 179 11.78 -15.05 12.15
C HIS A 179 11.17 -16.37 12.61
N CYS A 180 9.85 -16.53 12.47
CA CYS A 180 9.13 -17.72 12.94
C CYS A 180 9.50 -19.00 12.22
N LEU A 181 9.86 -18.95 10.94
CA LEU A 181 10.01 -20.15 10.12
C LEU A 181 11.46 -20.49 9.80
N TRP A 182 12.40 -19.57 10.01
CA TRP A 182 13.80 -19.76 9.58
C TRP A 182 14.84 -19.27 10.57
N MET A 183 14.72 -18.04 11.08
CA MET A 183 15.80 -17.38 11.82
C MET A 183 15.79 -17.59 13.34
N TYR A 184 14.66 -17.95 13.95
CA TYR A 184 14.60 -18.15 15.40
C TYR A 184 15.46 -19.36 15.81
N ASP A 185 16.24 -19.26 16.89
CA ASP A 185 17.28 -20.26 17.23
C ASP A 185 16.72 -21.68 17.42
N TYR A 186 15.56 -21.78 18.08
CA TYR A 186 14.85 -23.04 18.21
C TYR A 186 14.49 -23.67 16.85
N VAL A 187 14.11 -22.84 15.88
CA VAL A 187 13.76 -23.27 14.53
C VAL A 187 15.01 -23.60 13.71
N LYS A 188 16.10 -22.84 13.91
CA LYS A 188 17.40 -23.15 13.30
C LYS A 188 17.85 -24.56 13.64
N CYS A 189 17.64 -25.05 14.86
CA CYS A 189 18.00 -26.40 15.27
C CYS A 189 17.29 -27.48 14.43
N ILE A 190 16.00 -27.29 14.11
CA ILE A 190 15.24 -28.20 13.24
C ILE A 190 15.90 -28.23 11.86
N TRP A 191 16.18 -27.07 11.27
CA TRP A 191 16.80 -27.01 9.96
C TRP A 191 18.26 -27.49 9.94
N LEU A 192 18.96 -27.48 11.08
CA LEU A 192 20.34 -27.99 11.20
C LEU A 192 20.42 -29.51 11.35
N SER A 193 19.33 -30.16 11.77
CA SER A 193 19.35 -31.61 11.98
C SER A 193 19.36 -32.40 10.67
N ASP A 194 19.07 -31.76 9.53
CA ASP A 194 19.11 -32.38 8.20
C ASP A 194 20.05 -31.59 7.26
N PRO A 195 21.17 -32.20 6.81
CA PRO A 195 22.13 -31.57 5.90
C PRO A 195 21.55 -31.10 4.57
N THR A 196 20.39 -31.63 4.17
CA THR A 196 19.65 -31.23 2.96
C THR A 196 19.36 -29.73 2.95
N PHE A 197 19.25 -29.07 4.12
CA PHE A 197 18.95 -27.64 4.24
C PHE A 197 20.17 -26.76 4.52
N ASN A 198 21.38 -27.25 4.25
CA ASN A 198 22.60 -26.43 4.38
C ASN A 198 22.74 -25.40 3.25
N PHE A 199 22.24 -25.70 2.04
CA PHE A 199 22.42 -24.83 0.87
C PHE A 199 21.75 -23.44 0.96
N PRO A 200 20.53 -23.26 1.53
CA PRO A 200 19.96 -21.93 1.72
C PRO A 200 20.67 -21.18 2.84
N ARG A 201 21.18 -21.89 3.85
CA ARG A 201 21.81 -21.28 5.02
C ARG A 201 23.15 -20.62 4.71
N ALA A 202 23.81 -21.02 3.63
CA ALA A 202 25.02 -20.35 3.13
C ALA A 202 24.73 -18.93 2.60
N LYS A 203 23.47 -18.49 2.56
CA LYS A 203 23.05 -17.17 2.10
C LYS A 203 22.25 -16.42 3.15
N CYS A 204 22.31 -15.09 3.05
CA CYS A 204 21.40 -14.19 3.76
C CYS A 204 20.23 -13.83 2.85
N PHE A 205 19.03 -13.77 3.42
CA PHE A 205 17.81 -13.38 2.72
C PHE A 205 17.14 -12.24 3.48
N ASN A 206 16.52 -11.30 2.76
CA ASN A 206 15.90 -10.13 3.39
C ASN A 206 14.53 -10.43 3.98
N ASN A 207 13.81 -11.40 3.39
CA ASN A 207 12.46 -11.79 3.80
C ASN A 207 12.20 -13.25 3.42
N PHE A 208 11.10 -13.82 3.94
CA PHE A 208 10.76 -15.22 3.70
C PHE A 208 10.47 -15.51 2.21
N CYS A 209 9.96 -14.53 1.46
CA CYS A 209 9.74 -14.66 0.01
C CYS A 209 11.05 -14.92 -0.76
N ASP A 210 12.12 -14.17 -0.47
CA ASP A 210 13.44 -14.34 -1.11
C ASP A 210 14.02 -15.74 -0.84
N LEU A 211 13.88 -16.22 0.40
CA LEU A 211 14.27 -17.58 0.78
C LEU A 211 13.49 -18.64 0.00
N VAL A 212 12.15 -18.52 -0.07
CA VAL A 212 11.32 -19.48 -0.79
C VAL A 212 11.64 -19.48 -2.28
N LEU A 213 11.84 -18.31 -2.88
CA LEU A 213 12.22 -18.21 -4.29
C LEU A 213 13.54 -18.90 -4.57
N PHE A 214 14.53 -18.73 -3.69
CA PHE A 214 15.82 -19.40 -3.78
C PHE A 214 15.70 -20.92 -3.65
N VAL A 215 14.92 -21.41 -2.68
CA VAL A 215 14.66 -22.85 -2.54
C VAL A 215 14.00 -23.41 -3.80
N LEU A 216 13.04 -22.69 -4.38
CA LEU A 216 12.37 -23.12 -5.62
C LEU A 216 13.28 -23.08 -6.85
N SER A 217 14.36 -22.29 -6.85
CA SER A 217 15.30 -22.22 -7.97
C SER A 217 16.43 -23.23 -7.88
N GLU A 218 16.98 -23.45 -6.68
CA GLU A 218 18.18 -24.26 -6.50
C GLU A 218 17.90 -25.69 -6.02
N ALA A 219 16.77 -25.92 -5.36
CA ALA A 219 16.47 -27.24 -4.79
C ALA A 219 15.83 -28.17 -5.83
N THR A 220 15.97 -29.47 -5.60
CA THR A 220 15.17 -30.47 -6.32
C THR A 220 13.69 -30.34 -5.94
N SER A 221 12.80 -30.84 -6.78
CA SER A 221 11.34 -30.83 -6.51
C SER A 221 10.98 -31.48 -5.18
N SER A 222 11.64 -32.60 -4.82
CA SER A 222 11.44 -33.28 -3.55
C SER A 222 11.96 -32.47 -2.36
N THR A 223 13.14 -31.86 -2.46
CA THR A 223 13.69 -31.01 -1.39
C THR A 223 12.84 -29.75 -1.19
N ALA A 224 12.35 -29.13 -2.26
CA ALA A 224 11.44 -27.98 -2.16
C ALA A 224 10.09 -28.36 -1.53
N ALA A 225 9.56 -29.54 -1.85
CA ALA A 225 8.37 -30.09 -1.20
C ALA A 225 8.61 -30.33 0.29
N LEU A 226 9.72 -30.99 0.66
CA LEU A 226 10.10 -31.23 2.04
C LEU A 226 10.28 -29.92 2.83
N PHE A 227 10.94 -28.92 2.24
CA PHE A 227 11.06 -27.59 2.82
C PHE A 227 9.68 -27.01 3.18
N ALA A 228 8.73 -27.05 2.25
CA ALA A 228 7.38 -26.55 2.49
C ALA A 228 6.64 -27.32 3.60
N MET A 229 6.84 -28.64 3.67
CA MET A 229 6.26 -29.50 4.70
C MET A 229 6.86 -29.24 6.09
N VAL A 230 8.18 -29.05 6.19
CA VAL A 230 8.86 -28.71 7.45
C VAL A 230 8.43 -27.33 7.93
N ALA A 231 8.41 -26.32 7.04
CA ALA A 231 7.92 -24.99 7.37
C ALA A 231 6.46 -25.00 7.87
N TRP A 232 5.60 -25.82 7.24
CA TRP A 232 4.23 -26.04 7.71
C TRP A 232 4.17 -26.67 9.10
N CYS A 233 5.00 -27.70 9.36
CA CYS A 233 5.05 -28.35 10.67
C CYS A 233 5.51 -27.37 11.77
N ILE A 234 6.53 -26.55 11.49
CA ILE A 234 7.00 -25.48 12.37
C ILE A 234 5.87 -24.51 12.68
N TRP A 235 5.14 -24.05 11.65
CA TRP A 235 4.04 -23.09 11.82
C TRP A 235 2.86 -23.65 12.63
N VAL A 236 2.46 -24.89 12.39
CA VAL A 236 1.27 -25.50 13.02
C VAL A 236 1.50 -25.83 14.49
N ARG A 237 2.73 -26.18 14.86
CA ARG A 237 3.01 -26.69 16.20
C ARG A 237 2.65 -25.71 17.34
N PRO A 238 3.03 -24.42 17.30
CA PRO A 238 2.58 -23.46 18.31
C PRO A 238 1.06 -23.29 18.37
N ASN A 239 0.37 -23.39 17.22
CA ASN A 239 -1.10 -23.30 17.19
C ASN A 239 -1.73 -24.47 17.93
N LYS A 240 -1.23 -25.69 17.71
CA LYS A 240 -1.71 -26.89 18.42
C LYS A 240 -1.46 -26.84 19.92
N LEU A 241 -0.28 -26.34 20.33
CA LEU A 241 0.03 -26.13 21.75
C LEU A 241 -0.96 -25.17 22.41
N ARG A 242 -1.31 -24.06 21.74
CA ARG A 242 -2.32 -23.10 22.23
C ARG A 242 -3.72 -23.70 22.36
N GLU A 243 -4.06 -24.65 21.49
CA GLU A 243 -5.33 -25.38 21.52
C GLU A 243 -5.33 -26.58 22.49
N GLY A 244 -4.24 -26.80 23.25
CA GLY A 244 -4.12 -27.92 24.18
C GLY A 244 -4.04 -29.29 23.50
N GLN A 245 -3.74 -29.34 22.21
CA GLN A 245 -3.58 -30.59 21.47
C GLN A 245 -2.20 -31.19 21.71
N GLN A 246 -2.12 -32.52 21.67
CA GLN A 246 -0.83 -33.22 21.68
C GLN A 246 -0.02 -32.83 20.44
N VAL A 247 1.25 -32.49 20.65
CA VAL A 247 2.22 -32.18 19.60
C VAL A 247 3.38 -33.16 19.63
N TRP A 248 4.03 -33.35 18.48
CA TRP A 248 5.23 -34.16 18.35
C TRP A 248 6.45 -33.47 18.97
N ASP A 249 7.51 -34.25 19.22
CA ASP A 249 8.78 -33.69 19.65
C ASP A 249 9.41 -32.84 18.54
N VAL A 250 10.27 -31.90 18.92
CA VAL A 250 11.03 -31.08 17.96
C VAL A 250 11.84 -31.94 17.02
N SER A 251 12.51 -32.97 17.54
CA SER A 251 13.36 -33.89 16.78
C SER A 251 12.62 -34.57 15.63
N ASP A 252 11.32 -34.83 15.83
CA ASP A 252 10.52 -35.62 14.89
C ASP A 252 9.91 -34.75 13.77
N THR A 253 10.16 -33.44 13.78
CA THR A 253 9.54 -32.50 12.84
C THR A 253 9.85 -32.85 11.38
N ILE A 254 11.10 -33.25 11.09
CA ILE A 254 11.51 -33.62 9.73
C ILE A 254 10.92 -34.97 9.33
N GLN A 255 10.97 -35.97 10.20
CA GLN A 255 10.38 -37.27 9.93
C GLN A 255 8.87 -37.14 9.66
N ARG A 256 8.17 -36.34 10.47
CA ARG A 256 6.76 -36.06 10.26
C ARG A 256 6.48 -35.34 8.94
N ALA A 257 7.36 -34.45 8.51
CA ALA A 257 7.21 -33.77 7.23
C ALA A 257 7.32 -34.73 6.04
N TRP A 258 8.06 -35.84 6.18
CA TRP A 258 8.11 -36.94 5.21
C TRP A 258 6.85 -37.79 5.21
N ASP A 259 6.24 -38.01 6.37
CA ASP A 259 5.10 -38.93 6.53
C ASP A 259 3.74 -38.31 6.13
N LEU A 260 3.66 -36.99 5.90
CA LEU A 260 2.44 -36.22 5.63
C LEU A 260 2.21 -35.90 4.15
#